data_AF-A0A920K6R5-F1
#
_entry.id   AF-A0A920K6R5-F1
#
_cell.length_a   1.000
_cell.length_b   1.000
_cell.length_c   1.000
_cell.angle_alpha   90.00
_cell.angle_beta   90.00
_cell.angle_gamma   90.00
#
_symmetry.space_group_name_H-M   'P 1'
#
loop_
_entity.id
_entity.type
_entity.pdbx_description
1 polymer ?
#
loop_
_entity_poly.entity_id
_entity_poly.type
_entity_poly.pdbx_seq_one_letter_code
_entity_poly.pdbx_strand_id
1 'polypeptide(L)' 'MNEKSSKTEDKISIIEQWFIVLFAFVFFGSVFNAATIYFFEPKNELFFTVASYLAGFLFGLLAKYKKWGWIV' A
#
# COMPACT_ATOMS: atom_id res chain seq x y z
N MET A 1 35.28 -1.95 -7.61
CA MET A 1 33.80 -1.90 -7.63
C MET A 1 33.40 -0.45 -7.42
N ASN A 2 32.67 0.15 -8.37
CA ASN A 2 32.47 1.59 -8.46
C ASN A 2 31.39 2.04 -7.45
N GLU A 3 31.72 2.96 -6.55
CA GLU A 3 30.84 3.46 -5.46
C GLU A 3 29.47 3.94 -5.96
N LYS A 4 29.41 4.42 -7.21
CA LYS A 4 28.20 4.85 -7.89
C LYS A 4 27.22 3.70 -8.21
N SER A 5 27.74 2.48 -8.41
CA SER A 5 26.93 1.27 -8.67
C SER A 5 26.18 0.83 -7.42
N SER A 6 26.89 0.75 -6.28
CA SER A 6 26.32 0.36 -4.99
C SER A 6 25.19 1.28 -4.55
N LYS A 7 25.37 2.60 -4.68
CA LYS A 7 24.35 3.60 -4.30
C LYS A 7 23.07 3.53 -5.15
N THR A 8 23.15 2.95 -6.35
CA THR A 8 22.00 2.84 -7.27
C THR A 8 21.18 1.59 -6.95
N GLU A 9 21.85 0.48 -6.66
CA GLU A 9 21.22 -0.77 -6.22
C GLU A 9 20.45 -0.58 -4.89
N ASP A 10 21.03 0.15 -3.94
CA ASP A 10 20.37 0.47 -2.67
C ASP A 10 19.07 1.26 -2.88
N LYS A 11 19.06 2.24 -3.80
CA LYS A 11 17.86 3.03 -4.11
C LYS A 11 16.76 2.21 -4.75
N ILE A 12 17.12 1.29 -5.65
CA ILE A 12 16.15 0.39 -6.32
C ILE A 12 15.50 -0.51 -5.27
N SER A 13 16.29 -1.09 -4.35
CA SER A 13 15.77 -1.94 -3.28
C SER A 13 14.76 -1.22 -2.38
N ILE A 14 14.98 0.06 -2.10
CA ILE A 14 14.06 0.87 -1.31
C ILE A 14 12.75 1.09 -2.10
N ILE A 15 12.83 1.44 -3.38
CA ILE A 15 11.66 1.69 -4.22
C ILE A 15 10.80 0.42 -4.34
N GLU A 16 11.41 -0.74 -4.57
CA GLU A 16 10.71 -2.03 -4.62
C GLU A 16 9.98 -2.35 -3.31
N GLN A 17 10.64 -2.09 -2.16
CA GLN A 17 10.03 -2.26 -0.85
C GLN A 17 8.90 -1.27 -0.54
N TRP A 18 8.82 -0.13 -1.23
CA TRP A 18 7.72 0.83 -1.10
C TRP A 18 6.62 0.59 -2.14
N PHE A 19 6.96 -0.04 -3.27
CA PHE A 19 5.99 -0.45 -4.29
C PHE A 19 4.89 -1.31 -3.70
N ILE A 20 5.25 -2.21 -2.77
CA ILE A 20 4.28 -3.05 -2.07
C ILE A 20 3.24 -2.25 -1.27
N VAL A 21 3.69 -1.17 -0.63
CA VAL A 21 2.85 -0.32 0.20
C VAL A 21 1.91 0.48 -0.68
N LEU A 22 2.43 1.02 -1.79
CA LEU A 22 1.64 1.76 -2.78
C LEU A 22 0.64 0.87 -3.52
N PHE A 23 1.05 -0.34 -3.90
CA PHE A 23 0.18 -1.33 -4.49
C PHE A 23 -0.98 -1.66 -3.55
N ALA A 24 -0.69 -1.97 -2.29
CA ALA A 24 -1.72 -2.27 -1.31
C ALA A 24 -2.63 -1.07 -1.02
N PHE A 25 -2.06 0.14 -0.95
CA PHE A 25 -2.81 1.38 -0.79
C PHE A 25 -3.86 1.56 -1.89
N VAL A 26 -3.48 1.39 -3.16
CA VAL A 26 -4.42 1.55 -4.27
C VAL A 26 -5.36 0.36 -4.36
N PHE A 27 -4.84 -0.86 -4.40
CA PHE A 27 -5.63 -2.07 -4.62
C PHE A 27 -6.59 -2.35 -3.46
N PHE A 28 -6.06 -2.57 -2.25
CA PHE A 28 -6.91 -2.87 -1.09
C PHE A 28 -7.70 -1.64 -0.64
N GLY A 29 -7.15 -0.43 -0.79
CA GLY A 29 -7.90 0.81 -0.53
C GLY A 29 -9.16 0.92 -1.40
N SER A 30 -9.07 0.63 -2.70
CA SER A 30 -10.22 0.59 -3.60
C SER A 30 -11.21 -0.52 -3.26
N VAL A 31 -10.73 -1.73 -2.94
CA VAL A 31 -11.59 -2.85 -2.53
C VAL A 31 -12.35 -2.52 -1.24
N PHE A 32 -11.68 -1.98 -0.23
CA PHE A 32 -12.32 -1.58 1.03
C PHE A 32 -13.29 -0.43 0.83
N ASN A 33 -12.97 0.54 -0.03
CA ASN A 33 -13.87 1.65 -0.30
C ASN A 33 -15.15 1.16 -1.00
N ALA A 34 -15.01 0.32 -2.03
CA ALA A 34 -16.14 -0.27 -2.73
C ALA A 34 -17.01 -1.13 -1.80
N ALA A 35 -16.39 -1.95 -0.94
CA ALA A 35 -17.11 -2.74 0.06
C ALA A 35 -17.86 -1.82 1.04
N THR A 36 -17.21 -0.76 1.52
CA THR A 36 -17.83 0.18 2.46
C THR A 36 -19.04 0.89 1.86
N ILE A 37 -18.94 1.35 0.62
CA ILE A 37 -20.06 1.95 -0.12
C ILE A 37 -21.20 0.95 -0.26
N TYR A 38 -20.89 -0.29 -0.66
CA TYR A 38 -21.89 -1.32 -0.90
C TYR A 38 -22.64 -1.76 0.37
N PHE A 39 -21.94 -1.89 1.51
CA PHE A 39 -22.55 -2.40 2.74
C PHE A 39 -23.17 -1.33 3.63
N PHE A 40 -22.62 -0.11 3.63
CA PHE A 40 -22.99 0.90 4.63
C PHE A 40 -23.65 2.16 4.06
N GLU A 41 -23.64 2.38 2.73
CA GLU A 41 -24.14 3.59 2.07
C GLU A 41 -23.84 4.87 2.88
N PRO A 42 -22.55 5.16 3.14
CA PRO A 42 -22.17 6.14 4.14
C PRO A 42 -22.58 7.56 3.73
N LYS A 43 -23.29 8.26 4.63
CA LYS A 43 -23.66 9.68 4.43
C LYS A 43 -22.47 10.63 4.28
N ASN A 44 -21.30 10.24 4.79
CA ASN A 44 -20.06 11.02 4.70
C ASN A 44 -19.02 10.26 3.89
N GLU A 45 -19.18 10.29 2.56
CA GLU A 45 -18.36 9.53 1.62
C GLU A 45 -16.86 9.83 1.75
N LEU A 46 -16.48 11.07 2.06
CA LEU A 46 -15.08 11.49 2.15
C LEU A 46 -14.37 10.80 3.32
N PHE A 47 -14.98 10.80 4.50
CA PHE A 47 -14.40 10.15 5.69
C PHE A 47 -14.15 8.66 5.45
N PHE A 48 -15.14 7.95 4.92
CA PHE A 48 -15.04 6.51 4.65
C PHE A 48 -14.09 6.18 3.51
N THR A 49 -14.01 7.03 2.49
CA THR A 49 -13.01 6.91 1.42
C THR A 49 -11.61 7.02 2.01
N VAL A 50 -11.34 8.08 2.78
CA VAL A 50 -10.02 8.27 3.42
C VAL A 50 -9.69 7.11 4.35
N ALA A 51 -10.64 6.66 5.17
CA ALA A 51 -10.44 5.54 6.09
C ALA A 51 -10.12 4.22 5.34
N SER A 52 -10.81 3.95 4.23
CA SER A 52 -10.59 2.75 3.41
C SER A 52 -9.20 2.73 2.79
N TYR A 53 -8.78 3.86 2.22
CA TYR A 53 -7.42 4.01 1.68
C TYR A 53 -6.36 3.97 2.79
N LEU A 54 -6.63 4.53 3.97
CA LEU A 54 -5.74 4.40 5.13
C LEU A 54 -5.58 2.93 5.55
N ALA A 55 -6.67 2.16 5.54
CA ALA A 55 -6.64 0.74 5.85
C ALA A 55 -5.79 -0.04 4.82
N GLY A 56 -5.94 0.27 3.52
CA GLY A 56 -5.09 -0.28 2.45
C GLY A 56 -3.61 0.07 2.64
N PHE A 57 -3.30 1.31 3.04
CA PHE A 57 -1.94 1.74 3.35
C PHE A 57 -1.33 0.97 4.53
N LEU A 58 -2.08 0.86 5.64
CA LEU A 58 -1.65 0.13 6.84
C LEU A 58 -1.44 -1.36 6.53
N PHE A 59 -2.29 -1.93 5.68
CA PHE A 59 -2.13 -3.30 5.21
C PHE A 59 -0.83 -3.46 4.40
N GLY A 60 -0.52 -2.52 3.52
CA GLY A 60 0.75 -2.47 2.79
C GLY A 60 1.97 -2.37 3.71
N LEU A 61 1.92 -1.52 4.73
CA LEU A 61 2.98 -1.42 5.74
C LEU A 61 3.15 -2.73 6.53
N LEU A 62 2.05 -3.37 6.91
CA LEU A 62 2.08 -4.65 7.62
C LEU A 62 2.68 -5.76 6.74
N ALA A 63 2.31 -5.80 5.46
CA ALA A 63 2.84 -6.76 4.49
C ALA A 63 4.35 -6.57 4.26
N LYS A 64 4.81 -5.31 4.17
CA LYS A 64 6.22 -4.95 4.11
C LYS A 64 6.96 -5.42 5.37
N TYR A 65 6.43 -5.14 6.56
CA TYR A 65 7.06 -5.51 7.83
C TYR A 65 7.13 -7.04 8.02
N LYS A 66 6.07 -7.76 7.66
CA LYS A 66 5.98 -9.22 7.76
C LYS A 66 6.68 -9.96 6.62
N LYS A 67 7.24 -9.26 5.63
CA LYS A 67 7.82 -9.83 4.40
C LYS A 67 6.93 -10.88 3.75
N TRP A 68 5.66 -10.55 3.57
CA TRP A 68 4.68 -11.44 2.96
C TRP A 68 5.03 -11.75 1.49
N GLY A 69 5.63 -12.93 1.24
CA GLY A 69 6.12 -13.37 -0.07
C GLY A 69 5.05 -13.75 -1.12
N TRP A 70 3.79 -13.42 -0.85
CA TRP A 70 2.64 -13.56 -1.75
C TRP A 70 2.23 -12.21 -2.33
N ILE A 71 2.77 -11.12 -1.77
CA ILE A 71 2.60 -9.77 -2.26
C ILE A 71 3.89 -9.26 -2.93
N VAL A 72 5.04 -9.90 -2.63
CA VAL A 72 6.37 -9.69 -3.27
C VAL A 72 6.58 -10.71 -4.38
#